data_AF-A0A4Q2Z530-F1
#
_entry.id   AF-A0A4Q2Z530-F1
#
_cell.length_a   1.000
_cell.length_b   1.000
_cell.length_c   1.000
_cell.angle_alpha   90.00
_cell.angle_beta   90.00
_cell.angle_gamma   90.00
#
_symmetry.space_group_name_H-M   'P 1'
#
loop_
_entity.id
_entity.type
_entity.pdbx_description
1 polymer ?
#
loop_
_entity_poly.entity_id
_entity_poly.type
_entity_poly.pdbx_seq_one_letter_code
_entity_poly.pdbx_strand_id
1 'polypeptide(L)'
;MSTTITTWPDKDALKRVGTAVRKRLAADPGIYRVPTDKAEIFAVGDFFTPAECQRLVRMIDTVARPSQLHDTAYVSKFRTSYSGNFDPWDPFVMSVSRRIDDLLGLASKCGETIQGQRYLPGQEFKAHCDWFYPDQPYWPQEQRRGGQRSWTAMAFLN
;
A
#
# COMPACT_ATOMS: atom_id res chain seq x y z
N MET A 1 -25.45 -30.56 8.87
CA MET A 1 -24.93 -29.18 8.99
C MET A 1 -24.08 -28.92 7.76
N SER A 2 -24.55 -28.09 6.83
CA SER A 2 -23.81 -27.79 5.59
C SER A 2 -22.69 -26.81 5.94
N THR A 3 -21.44 -27.27 5.90
CA THR A 3 -20.28 -26.41 6.05
C THR A 3 -20.16 -25.60 4.76
N THR A 4 -20.65 -24.37 4.76
CA THR A 4 -20.44 -23.44 3.65
C THR A 4 -18.93 -23.24 3.52
N ILE A 5 -18.32 -23.81 2.48
CA ILE A 5 -16.92 -23.55 2.18
C ILE A 5 -16.85 -22.07 1.80
N THR A 6 -16.30 -21.23 2.68
CA THR A 6 -15.99 -19.85 2.34
C THR A 6 -14.90 -19.87 1.27
N THR A 7 -15.31 -19.72 0.01
CA THR A 7 -14.39 -19.56 -1.11
C THR A 7 -13.93 -18.12 -1.16
N TRP A 8 -12.66 -17.86 -0.87
CA TRP A 8 -12.04 -16.55 -1.09
C TRP A 8 -11.60 -16.49 -2.56
N PRO A 9 -12.31 -15.75 -3.43
CA PRO A 9 -12.12 -15.84 -4.89
C PRO A 9 -10.70 -15.45 -5.32
N ASP A 10 -10.03 -14.59 -4.53
CA ASP A 10 -8.72 -14.06 -4.88
C ASP A 10 -7.56 -14.97 -4.42
N LYS A 11 -7.81 -16.00 -3.62
CA LYS A 11 -6.73 -16.79 -2.96
C LYS A 11 -5.68 -17.32 -3.93
N ASP A 12 -6.13 -17.92 -5.04
CA ASP A 12 -5.21 -18.47 -6.04
C ASP A 12 -4.49 -17.38 -6.83
N ALA A 13 -5.17 -16.26 -7.10
CA ALA A 13 -4.56 -15.10 -7.74
C ALA A 13 -3.47 -14.48 -6.85
N LEU A 14 -3.77 -14.28 -5.56
CA LEU A 14 -2.84 -13.78 -4.56
C LEU A 14 -1.63 -14.71 -4.39
N LYS A 15 -1.84 -16.04 -4.41
CA LYS A 15 -0.75 -17.02 -4.36
C LYS A 15 0.17 -16.88 -5.58
N ARG A 16 -0.39 -16.79 -6.80
CA ARG A 16 0.39 -16.61 -8.04
C ARG A 16 1.16 -15.29 -8.02
N VAL A 17 0.52 -14.19 -7.65
CA VAL A 17 1.12 -12.86 -7.51
C VAL A 17 2.27 -12.91 -6.49
N GLY A 18 2.02 -13.45 -5.30
CA GLY A 18 3.04 -13.59 -4.26
C GLY A 18 4.26 -14.38 -4.73
N THR A 19 4.07 -15.51 -5.42
CA THR A 19 5.20 -16.28 -5.99
C THR A 19 5.98 -15.47 -7.03
N ALA A 20 5.29 -14.75 -7.92
CA ALA A 20 5.95 -13.96 -8.97
C ALA A 20 6.75 -12.79 -8.39
N VAL A 21 6.15 -12.00 -7.50
CA VAL A 21 6.80 -10.85 -6.86
C VAL A 21 8.01 -11.30 -6.04
N ARG A 22 7.88 -12.36 -5.22
CA ARG A 22 9.01 -12.93 -4.46
C ARG A 22 10.18 -13.32 -5.34
N LYS A 23 9.90 -14.06 -6.42
CA LYS A 23 10.93 -14.51 -7.35
C LYS A 23 11.66 -13.32 -7.98
N ARG A 24 10.92 -12.26 -8.32
CA ARG A 24 11.46 -11.04 -8.90
C ARG A 24 12.36 -10.30 -7.91
N LEU A 25 11.85 -10.00 -6.71
CA LEU A 25 12.61 -9.26 -5.69
C LEU A 25 13.86 -10.03 -5.24
N ALA A 26 13.79 -11.36 -5.12
CA ALA A 26 14.94 -12.19 -4.76
C ALA A 26 16.00 -12.31 -5.87
N ALA A 27 15.67 -11.95 -7.11
CA ALA A 27 16.61 -11.98 -8.23
C ALA A 27 17.44 -10.68 -8.34
N ASP A 28 17.06 -9.63 -7.61
CA ASP A 28 17.78 -8.36 -7.59
C ASP A 28 18.74 -8.31 -6.38
N PRO A 29 20.07 -8.32 -6.59
CA PRO A 29 21.04 -8.30 -5.49
C PRO A 29 21.07 -6.96 -4.72
N GLY A 30 20.47 -5.90 -5.27
CA GLY A 30 20.33 -4.60 -4.60
C GLY A 30 19.18 -4.54 -3.57
N ILE A 31 18.33 -5.58 -3.52
CA ILE A 31 17.19 -5.64 -2.61
C ILE A 31 17.56 -6.42 -1.34
N TYR A 32 17.37 -5.79 -0.19
CA TYR A 32 17.62 -6.41 1.10
C TYR A 32 16.36 -7.10 1.62
N ARG A 33 16.40 -8.41 1.81
CA ARG A 33 15.34 -9.15 2.52
C ARG A 33 15.56 -9.07 4.02
N VAL A 34 14.61 -8.50 4.75
CA VAL A 34 14.70 -8.35 6.21
C VAL A 34 14.67 -9.75 6.87
N PRO A 35 15.65 -10.10 7.73
CA PRO A 35 15.73 -11.42 8.36
C PRO A 35 14.74 -11.52 9.53
N THR A 36 13.49 -11.82 9.22
CA THR A 36 12.45 -12.10 10.21
C THR A 36 11.52 -13.20 9.70
N ASP A 37 10.95 -13.96 10.63
CA ASP A 37 9.92 -14.98 10.40
C ASP A 37 8.49 -14.42 10.54
N LYS A 38 8.34 -13.19 11.02
CA LYS A 38 7.03 -12.56 11.30
C LYS A 38 6.30 -12.07 10.06
N ALA A 39 7.05 -11.59 9.08
CA ALA A 39 6.51 -10.99 7.87
C ALA A 39 7.51 -11.11 6.72
N GLU A 40 6.99 -11.03 5.51
CA GLU A 40 7.80 -10.94 4.31
C GLU A 40 8.07 -9.48 3.97
N ILE A 41 9.27 -9.01 4.27
CA ILE A 41 9.67 -7.61 4.12
C ILE A 41 10.93 -7.53 3.26
N PHE A 42 10.89 -6.65 2.26
CA PHE A 42 12.01 -6.30 1.40
C PHE A 42 12.25 -4.80 1.49
N ALA A 43 13.52 -4.40 1.58
CA ALA A 43 13.95 -3.01 1.60
C ALA A 43 14.76 -2.70 0.35
N VAL A 44 14.48 -1.56 -0.26
CA VAL A 44 15.18 -1.05 -1.45
C VAL A 44 15.81 0.28 -1.06
N GLY A 45 17.14 0.35 -1.11
CA GLY A 45 17.89 1.58 -0.88
C GLY A 45 17.79 2.52 -2.08
N ASP A 46 17.85 3.83 -1.83
CA ASP A 46 17.96 4.88 -2.86
C ASP A 46 16.89 4.79 -3.98
N PHE A 47 15.70 4.25 -3.68
CA PHE A 47 14.60 4.15 -4.64
C PHE A 47 14.14 5.52 -5.14
N PHE A 48 14.22 6.53 -4.27
CA PHE A 48 14.04 7.94 -4.59
C PHE A 48 15.33 8.69 -4.33
N THR A 49 15.65 9.63 -5.23
CA THR A 49 16.73 10.59 -4.97
C THR A 49 16.31 11.60 -3.89
N PRO A 50 17.26 12.28 -3.22
CA PRO A 50 16.92 13.32 -2.25
C PRO A 50 16.00 14.42 -2.80
N ALA A 51 16.17 14.79 -4.08
CA ALA A 51 15.31 15.77 -4.74
C ALA A 51 13.87 15.26 -4.94
N GLU A 52 13.72 13.97 -5.25
CA GLU A 52 12.40 13.33 -5.38
C GLU A 52 11.71 13.22 -4.03
N CYS A 53 12.42 12.84 -2.96
CA CYS A 53 11.88 12.84 -1.59
C CYS A 53 11.35 14.22 -1.21
N GLN A 54 12.14 15.28 -1.43
CA GLN A 54 11.69 16.65 -1.15
C GLN A 54 10.49 17.06 -2.00
N ARG A 55 10.43 16.65 -3.27
CA ARG A 55 9.26 16.91 -4.14
C ARG A 55 8.02 16.21 -3.59
N LEU A 56 8.13 14.93 -3.24
CA LEU A 56 7.04 14.16 -2.65
C LEU A 56 6.57 14.79 -1.35
N VAL A 57 7.46 15.19 -0.45
CA VAL A 57 7.09 15.90 0.80
C VAL A 57 6.27 17.16 0.51
N ARG A 58 6.69 18.01 -0.44
CA ARG A 58 5.90 19.20 -0.83
C ARG A 58 4.53 18.85 -1.41
N MET A 59 4.44 17.77 -2.19
CA MET A 59 3.17 17.27 -2.71
C MET A 59 2.28 16.79 -1.57
N ILE A 60 2.83 16.09 -0.57
CA ILE A 60 2.11 15.67 0.64
C ILE A 60 1.57 16.90 1.36
N ASP A 61 2.38 17.93 1.59
CA ASP A 61 1.94 19.16 2.27
C ASP A 61 0.76 19.84 1.56
N THR A 62 0.63 19.67 0.25
CA THR A 62 -0.47 20.22 -0.55
C THR A 62 -1.76 19.41 -0.42
N VAL A 63 -1.67 18.08 -0.41
CA VAL A 63 -2.85 17.20 -0.42
C VAL A 63 -3.29 16.75 0.97
N ALA A 64 -2.38 16.76 1.95
CA ALA A 64 -2.60 16.12 3.23
C ALA A 64 -3.59 16.90 4.08
N ARG A 65 -4.72 16.26 4.37
CA ARG A 65 -5.77 16.76 5.27
C ARG A 65 -5.79 15.91 6.53
N PRO A 66 -6.33 16.40 7.66
CA PRO A 66 -6.58 15.54 8.82
C PRO A 66 -7.31 14.28 8.36
N SER A 67 -6.80 13.10 8.73
CA SER A 67 -7.36 11.84 8.25
C SER A 67 -8.82 11.70 8.71
N GLN A 68 -9.77 11.75 7.77
CA GLN A 68 -11.17 11.44 8.06
C GLN A 68 -11.34 9.93 8.10
N LEU A 69 -11.92 9.44 9.20
CA LEU A 69 -12.44 8.08 9.27
C LEU A 69 -13.74 8.08 8.47
N HIS A 70 -13.81 7.33 7.38
CA HIS A 70 -15.09 7.13 6.67
C HIS A 70 -16.12 6.57 7.66
N ASP A 71 -17.33 7.13 7.60
CA ASP A 71 -18.45 6.96 8.54
C ASP A 71 -18.68 5.53 9.03
N THR A 72 -18.51 5.33 10.33
CA THR A 72 -19.45 4.68 11.26
C THR A 72 -18.77 4.57 12.62
N ALA A 73 -19.26 5.33 13.61
CA ALA A 73 -19.25 5.13 15.07
C ALA A 73 -18.20 4.22 15.78
N TYR A 74 -16.99 4.04 15.24
CA TYR A 74 -15.93 3.27 15.87
C TYR A 74 -14.60 4.03 15.77
N VAL A 75 -14.34 4.75 16.87
CA VAL A 75 -13.02 5.14 17.40
C VAL A 75 -12.40 6.40 16.81
N SER A 76 -12.59 7.51 17.52
CA SER A 76 -11.86 8.78 17.38
C SER A 76 -10.34 8.72 17.71
N LYS A 77 -9.69 7.55 17.63
CA LYS A 77 -8.31 7.33 18.11
C LYS A 77 -7.41 6.48 17.20
N PHE A 78 -7.84 6.06 16.00
CA PHE A 78 -7.03 5.14 15.18
C PHE A 78 -5.93 5.81 14.34
N ARG A 79 -6.08 7.11 14.02
CA ARG A 79 -5.12 7.84 13.20
C ARG A 79 -5.14 9.32 13.57
N THR A 80 -4.01 9.86 13.99
CA THR A 80 -3.84 11.30 14.26
C THR A 80 -3.09 12.00 13.13
N SER A 81 -2.70 11.28 12.08
CA SER A 81 -1.88 11.77 10.97
C SER A 81 -2.67 12.54 9.91
N TYR A 82 -1.92 13.22 9.04
CA TYR A 82 -2.45 13.85 7.83
C TYR A 82 -2.24 12.91 6.64
N SER A 83 -3.22 12.82 5.75
CA SER A 83 -3.08 12.03 4.53
C SER A 83 -3.84 12.64 3.35
N GLY A 84 -3.41 12.29 2.15
CA GLY A 84 -4.11 12.66 0.92
C GLY A 84 -3.61 11.84 -0.25
N ASN A 85 -4.48 11.59 -1.21
CA ASN A 85 -4.10 10.92 -2.46
C ASN A 85 -3.47 11.96 -3.39
N PHE A 86 -2.39 11.57 -4.07
CA PHE A 86 -1.88 12.37 -5.18
C PHE A 86 -2.80 12.29 -6.40
N ASP A 87 -2.69 13.26 -7.30
CA ASP A 87 -3.30 13.16 -8.62
C ASP A 87 -2.61 12.03 -9.41
N PRO A 88 -3.31 10.93 -9.77
CA PRO A 88 -2.70 9.82 -10.51
C PRO A 88 -2.27 10.21 -11.93
N TRP A 89 -2.69 11.37 -12.43
CA TRP A 89 -2.34 11.88 -13.76
C TRP A 89 -1.20 12.90 -13.74
N ASP A 90 -0.69 13.28 -12.56
CA ASP A 90 0.53 14.07 -12.49
C ASP A 90 1.71 13.27 -13.11
N PRO A 91 2.46 13.82 -14.07
CA PRO A 91 3.50 13.08 -14.78
C PRO A 91 4.57 12.48 -13.87
N PHE A 92 4.88 13.15 -12.75
CA PHE A 92 5.84 12.63 -11.79
C PHE A 92 5.24 11.49 -10.97
N VAL A 93 3.99 11.60 -10.53
CA VAL A 93 3.29 10.50 -9.84
C VAL A 93 3.19 9.28 -10.74
N MET A 94 2.85 9.46 -12.02
CA MET A 94 2.84 8.36 -13.00
C MET A 94 4.21 7.69 -13.13
N SER A 95 5.30 8.48 -13.17
CA SER A 95 6.67 7.95 -13.24
C SER A 95 7.05 7.16 -11.97
N VAL A 96 6.58 7.59 -10.80
CA VAL A 96 6.77 6.90 -9.53
C VAL A 96 5.99 5.59 -9.51
N SER A 97 4.69 5.62 -9.84
CA SER A 97 3.85 4.43 -9.96
C SER A 97 4.47 3.41 -10.92
N ARG A 98 4.96 3.85 -12.09
CA ARG A 98 5.62 2.98 -13.07
C ARG A 98 6.86 2.29 -12.49
N ARG A 99 7.71 3.02 -11.76
CA ARG A 99 8.89 2.43 -11.10
C ARG A 99 8.49 1.39 -10.05
N ILE A 100 7.41 1.63 -9.29
CA ILE A 100 6.89 0.66 -8.31
C ILE A 100 6.33 -0.58 -9.01
N ASP A 101 5.57 -0.38 -10.09
CA ASP A 101 5.06 -1.47 -10.93
C ASP A 101 6.20 -2.33 -11.49
N ASP A 102 7.27 -1.68 -11.97
CA ASP A 102 8.46 -2.34 -12.48
C ASP A 102 9.22 -3.07 -11.38
N LEU A 103 9.33 -2.51 -10.17
CA LEU A 103 9.94 -3.19 -9.03
C LEU A 103 9.17 -4.48 -8.69
N LEU A 104 7.85 -4.40 -8.57
CA LEU A 104 7.00 -5.53 -8.18
C LEU A 104 6.73 -6.50 -9.34
N GLY A 105 6.86 -6.05 -10.59
CA GLY A 105 6.46 -6.81 -11.77
C GLY A 105 4.94 -6.95 -11.91
N LEU A 106 4.19 -5.95 -11.47
CA LEU A 106 2.73 -5.93 -11.50
C LEU A 106 2.22 -4.94 -12.57
N ALA A 107 1.03 -5.18 -13.09
CA ALA A 107 0.41 -4.26 -14.03
C ALA A 107 -0.13 -3.04 -13.30
N SER A 108 0.06 -1.83 -13.87
CA SER A 108 -0.39 -0.56 -13.28
C SER A 108 -1.87 -0.52 -12.90
N LYS A 109 -2.71 -1.27 -13.64
CA LYS A 109 -4.15 -1.41 -13.34
C LYS A 109 -4.47 -2.07 -12.00
N CYS A 110 -3.50 -2.75 -11.40
CA CYS A 110 -3.64 -3.38 -10.09
C CYS A 110 -3.24 -2.44 -8.95
N GLY A 111 -2.60 -1.31 -9.26
CA GLY A 111 -2.16 -0.32 -8.28
C GLY A 111 -3.30 0.61 -7.87
N GLU A 112 -3.34 0.97 -6.60
CA GLU A 112 -4.17 2.05 -6.09
C GLU A 112 -3.45 3.41 -6.25
N THR A 113 -4.20 4.50 -6.16
CA THR A 113 -3.62 5.85 -6.13
C THR A 113 -2.61 5.98 -4.99
N ILE A 114 -1.44 6.55 -5.28
CA ILE A 114 -0.40 6.79 -4.26
C ILE A 114 -0.95 7.74 -3.19
N GLN A 115 -0.84 7.32 -1.94
CA GLN A 115 -1.22 8.11 -0.78
C GLN A 115 0.02 8.73 -0.11
N GLY A 116 -0.02 10.05 0.05
CA GLY A 116 0.88 10.81 0.90
C GLY A 116 0.45 10.77 2.36
N GLN A 117 1.40 10.63 3.29
CA GLN A 117 1.15 10.64 4.73
C GLN A 117 2.17 11.51 5.46
N ARG A 118 1.71 12.30 6.43
CA ARG A 118 2.57 13.17 7.27
C ARG A 118 2.23 12.97 8.74
N TYR A 119 3.26 12.72 9.54
CA TYR A 119 3.19 12.51 10.98
C TYR A 119 3.98 13.60 11.70
N LEU A 120 3.33 14.33 12.60
CA LEU A 120 3.97 15.25 13.54
C LEU A 120 4.41 14.49 14.81
N PRO A 121 5.32 15.05 15.63
CA PRO A 121 5.71 14.44 16.89
C PRO A 121 4.49 14.01 17.75
N GLY A 122 4.50 12.76 18.20
CA GLY A 122 3.39 12.16 18.96
C GLY A 122 2.22 11.64 18.13
N GLN A 123 2.21 11.85 16.81
CA GLN A 123 1.22 11.22 15.93
C GLN A 123 1.61 9.79 15.59
N GLU A 124 0.61 8.94 15.41
CA GLU A 124 0.81 7.52 15.13
C GLU A 124 -0.28 6.98 14.21
N PHE A 125 0.01 5.82 13.61
CA PHE A 125 -0.98 4.97 12.99
C PHE A 125 -0.98 3.64 13.74
N LYS A 126 -2.13 3.28 14.33
CA LYS A 126 -2.26 2.04 15.08
C LYS A 126 -2.07 0.82 14.17
N ALA A 127 -1.64 -0.29 14.77
CA ALA A 127 -1.50 -1.56 14.08
C ALA A 127 -2.80 -1.93 13.37
N HIS A 128 -2.70 -2.22 12.08
CA HIS A 128 -3.79 -2.64 11.22
C HIS A 128 -3.23 -3.52 10.10
N CYS A 129 -4.13 -4.11 9.33
CA CYS A 129 -3.79 -4.86 8.14
C CYS A 129 -4.21 -4.03 6.91
N ASP A 130 -3.37 -4.01 5.88
CA ASP A 130 -3.71 -3.32 4.63
C ASP A 130 -4.74 -4.10 3.82
N TRP A 131 -4.84 -5.42 4.02
CA TRP A 131 -5.84 -6.25 3.36
C TRP A 131 -7.24 -5.96 3.87
N PHE A 132 -8.21 -6.16 2.98
CA PHE A 132 -9.63 -6.06 3.28
C PHE A 132 -10.13 -7.29 4.03
N TYR A 133 -11.03 -7.09 4.99
CA TYR A 133 -11.73 -8.18 5.66
C TYR A 133 -12.97 -8.55 4.83
N PRO A 134 -13.01 -9.74 4.19
CA PRO A 134 -14.04 -9.98 3.18
C PRO A 134 -15.42 -10.37 3.77
N ASP A 135 -15.52 -10.40 5.10
CA ASP A 135 -16.76 -10.50 5.87
C ASP A 135 -17.37 -9.12 6.24
N GLN A 136 -16.72 -8.01 5.85
CA GLN A 136 -17.19 -6.65 6.17
C GLN A 136 -18.10 -6.06 5.08
N PRO A 137 -18.98 -5.09 5.43
CA PRO A 137 -19.93 -4.50 4.49
C PRO A 137 -19.33 -3.82 3.26
N TYR A 138 -18.08 -3.34 3.36
CA TYR A 138 -17.38 -2.71 2.24
C TYR A 138 -16.85 -3.73 1.21
N TRP A 139 -16.74 -5.02 1.56
CA TRP A 139 -16.09 -6.01 0.70
C TRP A 139 -16.73 -6.18 -0.68
N PRO A 140 -18.07 -6.28 -0.83
CA PRO A 140 -18.68 -6.43 -2.16
C PRO A 140 -18.33 -5.29 -3.12
N GLN A 141 -18.03 -4.09 -2.60
CA GLN A 141 -17.59 -2.95 -3.38
C GLN A 141 -16.10 -3.07 -3.75
N GLU A 142 -15.23 -3.37 -2.79
CA GLU A 142 -13.78 -3.53 -3.02
C GLU A 142 -13.47 -4.71 -3.96
N GLN A 143 -14.22 -5.81 -3.83
CA GLN A 143 -14.13 -6.95 -4.73
C GLN A 143 -14.36 -6.56 -6.21
N ARG A 144 -15.27 -5.61 -6.47
CA ARG A 144 -15.56 -5.11 -7.83
C ARG A 144 -14.52 -4.09 -8.31
N ARG A 145 -13.80 -3.44 -7.39
CA ARG A 145 -12.85 -2.35 -7.68
C ARG A 145 -11.41 -2.80 -7.90
N GLY A 146 -11.07 -4.02 -7.55
CA GLY A 146 -9.71 -4.54 -7.69
C GLY A 146 -9.46 -5.83 -6.93
N GLY A 147 -10.35 -6.19 -6.00
CA GLY A 147 -10.19 -7.38 -5.17
C GLY A 147 -9.29 -7.12 -3.97
N GLN A 148 -8.69 -8.18 -3.47
CA GLN A 148 -7.85 -8.16 -2.29
C GLN A 148 -6.46 -7.53 -2.55
N ARG A 149 -5.95 -6.78 -1.57
CA ARG A 149 -4.57 -6.27 -1.57
C ARG A 149 -3.57 -7.38 -1.23
N SER A 150 -2.50 -7.49 -2.01
CA SER A 150 -1.45 -8.51 -1.84
C SER A 150 -0.10 -7.98 -1.36
N TRP A 151 0.23 -6.73 -1.73
CA TRP A 151 1.53 -6.12 -1.49
C TRP A 151 1.33 -4.63 -1.21
N THR A 152 2.13 -4.11 -0.28
CA THR A 152 2.20 -2.68 0.00
C THR A 152 3.63 -2.22 -0.25
N ALA A 153 3.78 -1.18 -1.07
CA ALA A 153 5.04 -0.44 -1.19
C ALA A 153 4.97 0.78 -0.28
N MET A 154 5.86 0.85 0.71
CA MET A 154 5.97 1.97 1.64
C MET A 154 7.31 2.67 1.44
N ALA A 155 7.30 3.99 1.37
CA ALA A 155 8.50 4.80 1.20
C ALA A 155 8.66 5.78 2.36
N PHE A 156 9.88 5.81 2.91
CA PHE A 156 10.29 6.81 3.88
C PHE A 156 10.93 7.98 3.13
N LEU A 157 10.46 9.19 3.39
CA LEU A 157 10.86 10.39 2.64
C LEU A 157 11.76 11.33 3.47
N ASN A 158 11.81 11.14 4.79
CA ASN A 158 12.60 11.89 5.76
C ASN A 158 12.78 11.12 7.07
#